data_AF-A0A1Q7LX04-F1
#
_entry.id   AF-A0A1Q7LX04-F1
#
_cell.length_a   1.000
_cell.length_b   1.000
_cell.length_c   1.000
_cell.angle_alpha   90.00
_cell.angle_beta   90.00
_cell.angle_gamma   90.00
#
_symmetry.space_group_name_H-M   'P 1'
#
loop_
_entity.id
_entity.type
_entity.pdbx_description
1 polymer ?
#
loop_
_entity_poly.entity_id
_entity_poly.type
_entity_poly.pdbx_seq_one_letter_code
_entity_poly.pdbx_strand_id
1 'polypeptide(L)'
;MEAEGEEEGISIETAILGAILQSENRRIGLTILFWTVALTATYAQALYQNAHVGLTDQLIAMAICVLAAASIQDVGKAILGYVASIFAAVVLVFLITIIPIIISPLSSVTMQLLFQLWITIFFQSLFPIPFTIYLAGSIIGGIAGERFL
;
A
#
# COMPACT_ATOMS: atom_id res chain seq x y z
N MET A 1 -35.30 -4.62 41.64
CA MET A 1 -34.04 -5.41 41.63
C MET A 1 -33.72 -5.99 40.24
N GLU A 2 -34.47 -5.67 39.17
CA GLU A 2 -34.17 -6.16 37.81
C GLU A 2 -33.33 -5.17 36.95
N ALA A 3 -33.16 -3.91 37.38
CA ALA A 3 -32.49 -2.89 36.57
C ALA A 3 -30.94 -2.93 36.59
N GLU A 4 -30.31 -3.54 37.60
CA GLU A 4 -28.84 -3.63 37.69
C GLU A 4 -28.25 -4.68 36.74
N GLY A 5 -29.03 -5.71 36.35
CA GLY A 5 -28.57 -6.75 35.42
C GLY A 5 -28.55 -6.31 33.94
N GLU A 6 -29.36 -5.32 33.57
CA GLU A 6 -29.40 -4.77 32.21
C GLU A 6 -28.24 -3.79 31.94
N GLU A 7 -27.87 -2.95 32.91
CA GLU A 7 -26.72 -2.04 32.76
C GLU A 7 -25.37 -2.77 32.69
N GLU A 8 -25.22 -3.86 33.45
CA GLU A 8 -23.98 -4.66 33.45
C GLU A 8 -23.82 -5.44 32.13
N GLY A 9 -24.93 -5.92 31.54
CA GLY A 9 -24.95 -6.58 30.23
C GLY A 9 -24.54 -5.66 29.07
N ILE A 10 -25.02 -4.41 29.08
CA ILE A 10 -24.69 -3.40 28.05
C ILE A 10 -23.22 -2.99 28.11
N SER A 11 -22.65 -2.93 29.33
CA SER A 11 -21.23 -2.62 29.56
C SER A 11 -20.28 -3.69 28.99
N ILE A 12 -20.64 -4.97 29.15
CA ILE A 12 -19.84 -6.08 28.61
C ILE A 12 -19.91 -6.13 27.08
N GLU A 13 -21.09 -5.94 26.50
CA GLU A 13 -21.28 -5.97 25.04
C GLU A 13 -20.53 -4.84 24.34
N THR A 14 -20.57 -3.62 24.89
CA THR A 14 -19.80 -2.48 24.37
C THR A 14 -18.29 -2.68 24.49
N ALA A 15 -17.79 -3.28 25.58
CA ALA A 15 -16.38 -3.60 25.74
C ALA A 15 -15.89 -4.66 24.73
N ILE A 16 -16.68 -5.70 24.47
CA ILE A 16 -16.37 -6.74 23.47
C ILE A 16 -16.36 -6.14 22.06
N LEU A 17 -17.37 -5.34 21.71
CA LEU A 17 -17.44 -4.64 20.42
C LEU A 17 -16.21 -3.73 20.21
N GLY A 18 -15.82 -2.99 21.24
CA GLY A 18 -14.63 -2.14 21.21
C GLY A 18 -13.35 -2.93 20.96
N ALA A 19 -13.17 -4.08 21.62
CA ALA A 19 -12.01 -4.94 21.44
C ALA A 19 -11.95 -5.55 20.02
N ILE A 20 -13.10 -5.97 19.47
CA ILE A 20 -13.19 -6.52 18.10
C ILE A 20 -12.81 -5.43 17.08
N LEU A 21 -13.41 -4.24 17.17
CA LEU A 21 -13.12 -3.12 16.27
C LEU A 21 -11.64 -2.69 16.34
N GLN A 22 -11.06 -2.68 17.54
CA GLN A 22 -9.64 -2.36 17.70
C GLN A 22 -8.74 -3.40 17.02
N SER A 23 -9.09 -4.69 17.14
CA SER A 23 -8.34 -5.78 16.49
C SER A 23 -8.43 -5.72 14.97
N GLU A 24 -9.60 -5.37 14.42
CA GLU A 24 -9.83 -5.23 12.99
C GLU A 24 -9.05 -4.05 12.40
N ASN A 25 -9.11 -2.88 13.05
CA ASN A 25 -8.36 -1.70 12.64
C ASN A 25 -6.85 -1.96 12.65
N ARG A 26 -6.35 -2.71 13.65
CA ARG A 26 -4.94 -3.09 13.71
C ARG A 26 -4.56 -4.03 12.56
N ARG A 27 -5.42 -4.99 12.22
CA ARG A 27 -5.20 -5.90 11.08
C ARG A 27 -5.10 -5.11 9.77
N ILE A 28 -6.04 -4.20 9.51
CA ILE A 28 -6.05 -3.37 8.30
C ILE A 28 -4.78 -2.51 8.22
N GLY A 29 -4.41 -1.85 9.31
CA GLY A 29 -3.18 -1.05 9.36
C GLY A 29 -1.92 -1.86 9.05
N LEU A 30 -1.81 -3.08 9.59
CA LEU A 30 -0.70 -3.99 9.28
C LEU A 30 -0.72 -4.44 7.81
N THR A 31 -1.89 -4.78 7.27
CA THR A 31 -2.03 -5.13 5.85
C THR A 31 -1.54 -3.99 4.96
N ILE A 32 -1.93 -2.75 5.23
CA ILE A 32 -1.49 -1.57 4.47
C ILE A 32 0.04 -1.39 4.55
N LEU A 33 0.63 -1.61 5.73
CA LEU A 33 2.08 -1.56 5.90
C LEU A 33 2.79 -2.63 5.07
N PHE A 34 2.35 -3.90 5.16
CA PHE A 34 2.94 -4.99 4.38
C PHE A 34 2.76 -4.78 2.87
N TRP A 35 1.59 -4.30 2.46
CA TRP A 35 1.30 -3.95 1.08
C TRP A 35 2.26 -2.87 0.57
N THR A 36 2.46 -1.81 1.35
CA THR A 36 3.40 -0.72 1.05
C THR A 36 4.82 -1.26 0.87
N VAL A 37 5.29 -2.09 1.80
CA VAL A 37 6.65 -2.66 1.76
C VAL A 37 6.80 -3.57 0.55
N ALA A 38 5.81 -4.41 0.25
CA ALA A 38 5.83 -5.31 -0.89
C ALA A 38 5.91 -4.54 -2.22
N LEU A 39 5.07 -3.52 -2.41
CA LEU A 39 5.15 -2.65 -3.59
C LEU A 39 6.51 -1.96 -3.67
N THR A 40 6.97 -1.38 -2.57
CA THR A 40 8.28 -0.70 -2.51
C THR A 40 9.41 -1.63 -2.94
N ALA A 41 9.41 -2.87 -2.45
CA ALA A 41 10.42 -3.86 -2.80
C ALA A 41 10.38 -4.24 -4.29
N THR A 42 9.19 -4.49 -4.85
CA THR A 42 9.02 -4.81 -6.28
C THR A 42 9.53 -3.67 -7.16
N TYR A 43 9.16 -2.43 -6.87
CA TYR A 43 9.61 -1.28 -7.66
C TYR A 43 11.11 -0.99 -7.48
N ALA A 44 11.61 -1.03 -6.25
CA ALA A 44 13.03 -0.82 -6.00
C ALA A 44 13.87 -1.86 -6.75
N GLN A 45 13.51 -3.15 -6.66
CA GLN A 45 14.22 -4.21 -7.36
C GLN A 45 14.21 -3.99 -8.88
N ALA A 46 13.06 -3.71 -9.49
CA ALA A 46 12.95 -3.46 -10.93
C ALA A 46 13.80 -2.26 -11.37
N LEU A 47 13.72 -1.15 -10.64
CA LEU A 47 14.42 0.10 -10.97
C LEU A 47 15.94 -0.04 -10.81
N TYR A 48 16.43 -0.74 -9.78
CA TYR A 48 17.87 -0.94 -9.58
C TYR A 48 18.48 -1.96 -10.54
N GLN A 49 17.71 -2.95 -11.01
CA GLN A 49 18.23 -3.98 -11.91
C GLN A 49 18.12 -3.58 -13.38
N ASN A 50 16.98 -3.01 -13.79
CA ASN A 50 16.65 -2.82 -15.20
C ASN A 50 16.50 -1.35 -15.61
N ALA A 51 16.54 -0.40 -14.65
CA ALA A 51 16.24 1.03 -14.85
C ALA A 51 14.84 1.33 -15.43
N HIS A 52 14.00 0.31 -15.58
CA HIS A 52 12.60 0.41 -15.99
C HIS A 52 11.81 -0.73 -15.36
N VAL A 53 10.49 -0.55 -15.24
CA VAL A 53 9.59 -1.56 -14.69
C VAL A 53 9.09 -2.43 -15.84
N GLY A 54 9.44 -3.72 -15.81
CA GLY A 54 9.04 -4.68 -16.82
C GLY A 54 7.61 -5.20 -16.62
N LEU A 55 7.10 -5.94 -17.61
CA LEU A 55 5.76 -6.53 -17.55
C LEU A 55 5.61 -7.52 -16.38
N THR A 56 6.64 -8.30 -16.08
CA THR A 56 6.64 -9.25 -14.96
C THR A 56 6.51 -8.53 -13.61
N ASP A 57 7.22 -7.41 -13.43
CA ASP A 57 7.16 -6.61 -12.21
C ASP A 57 5.76 -6.01 -12.01
N GLN A 58 5.12 -5.58 -13.10
CA GLN A 58 3.74 -5.09 -13.08
C GLN A 58 2.75 -6.20 -12.70
N LEU A 59 2.92 -7.42 -13.21
CA LEU A 59 2.07 -8.56 -12.85
C LEU A 59 2.22 -8.92 -11.37
N ILE A 60 3.44 -8.89 -10.83
CA ILE A 60 3.70 -9.11 -9.41
C ILE A 60 3.04 -8.03 -8.56
N ALA A 61 3.23 -6.75 -8.90
CA ALA A 61 2.60 -5.63 -8.21
C ALA A 61 1.07 -5.73 -8.25
N MET A 62 0.49 -6.12 -9.38
CA MET A 62 -0.95 -6.35 -9.51
C MET A 62 -1.42 -7.50 -8.61
N ALA A 63 -0.71 -8.62 -8.56
CA ALA A 63 -1.05 -9.74 -7.70
C ALA A 63 -1.00 -9.36 -6.22
N ILE A 64 0.01 -8.59 -5.81
CA ILE A 64 0.11 -8.03 -4.45
C ILE A 64 -1.13 -7.19 -4.13
N CYS A 65 -1.54 -6.31 -5.05
CA CYS A 65 -2.73 -5.47 -4.86
C CYS A 65 -4.01 -6.29 -4.69
N VAL A 66 -4.21 -7.33 -5.51
CA VAL A 66 -5.36 -8.24 -5.40
C VAL A 66 -5.37 -8.94 -4.04
N LEU A 67 -4.24 -9.53 -3.63
CA LEU A 67 -4.15 -10.30 -2.39
C LEU A 67 -4.30 -9.41 -1.14
N ALA A 68 -3.65 -8.25 -1.14
CA ALA A 68 -3.73 -7.30 -0.03
C ALA A 68 -5.16 -6.78 0.12
N ALA A 69 -5.81 -6.39 -0.97
CA ALA A 69 -7.20 -5.95 -0.94
C ALA A 69 -8.17 -7.06 -0.50
N ALA A 70 -7.96 -8.30 -0.94
CA ALA A 70 -8.79 -9.43 -0.51
C ALA A 70 -8.70 -9.66 1.01
N SER A 71 -7.54 -9.44 1.62
CA SER A 71 -7.38 -9.58 3.08
C SER A 71 -8.07 -8.50 3.91
N ILE A 72 -8.44 -7.36 3.29
CA ILE A 72 -9.19 -6.29 3.96
C ILE A 72 -10.68 -6.63 4.06
N GLN A 73 -11.20 -7.48 3.15
CA GLN A 73 -12.59 -7.95 3.13
C GLN A 73 -13.66 -6.84 3.05
N ASP A 74 -13.27 -5.65 2.60
CA ASP A 74 -14.14 -4.49 2.42
C ASP A 74 -13.58 -3.66 1.27
N VAL A 75 -14.35 -3.47 0.20
CA VAL A 75 -13.93 -2.78 -1.03
C VAL A 75 -13.64 -1.31 -0.76
N GLY A 76 -14.43 -0.65 0.07
CA GLY A 76 -14.23 0.76 0.42
C GLY A 76 -12.91 0.96 1.14
N LYS A 77 -12.64 0.14 2.17
CA LYS A 77 -11.37 0.15 2.91
C LYS A 77 -10.21 -0.31 2.03
N ALA A 78 -10.42 -1.23 1.08
CA ALA A 78 -9.38 -1.67 0.16
C ALA A 78 -8.95 -0.57 -0.82
N ILE A 79 -9.87 0.24 -1.32
CA ILE A 79 -9.54 1.40 -2.17
C ILE A 79 -8.75 2.44 -1.37
N LEU A 80 -9.17 2.75 -0.14
CA LEU A 80 -8.43 3.65 0.74
C LEU A 80 -7.04 3.11 1.07
N GLY A 81 -6.95 1.81 1.36
CA GLY A 81 -5.70 1.09 1.60
C GLY A 81 -4.78 1.15 0.39
N TYR A 82 -5.30 0.95 -0.82
CA TYR A 82 -4.55 1.09 -2.07
C TYR A 82 -3.96 2.49 -2.21
N VAL A 83 -4.76 3.54 -2.03
CA VAL A 83 -4.30 4.94 -2.15
C VAL A 83 -3.22 5.25 -1.11
N ALA A 84 -3.41 4.79 0.14
CA ALA A 84 -2.42 4.96 1.20
C ALA A 84 -1.12 4.21 0.89
N SER A 85 -1.22 2.94 0.48
CA SER A 85 -0.06 2.09 0.18
C SER A 85 0.71 2.56 -1.04
N ILE A 86 0.03 2.96 -2.12
CA ILE A 86 0.72 3.45 -3.32
C ILE A 86 1.45 4.75 -3.03
N PHE A 87 0.81 5.71 -2.34
CA PHE A 87 1.45 6.97 -1.96
C PHE A 87 2.68 6.73 -1.08
N ALA A 88 2.54 5.90 -0.04
CA ALA A 88 3.65 5.56 0.84
C ALA A 88 4.77 4.82 0.08
N ALA A 89 4.43 3.91 -0.84
CA ALA A 89 5.41 3.21 -1.66
C ALA A 89 6.16 4.18 -2.59
N VAL A 90 5.47 5.10 -3.26
CA VAL A 90 6.13 6.14 -4.07
C VAL A 90 7.14 6.92 -3.25
N VAL A 91 6.74 7.39 -2.07
CA VAL A 91 7.63 8.15 -1.17
C VAL A 91 8.84 7.30 -0.76
N LEU A 92 8.63 6.05 -0.37
CA LEU A 92 9.73 5.18 0.06
C LEU A 92 10.71 4.86 -1.08
N VAL A 93 10.22 4.47 -2.25
CA VAL A 93 11.10 4.17 -3.39
C VAL A 93 11.84 5.45 -3.80
N PHE A 94 11.18 6.61 -3.84
CA PHE A 94 11.84 7.89 -4.10
C PHE A 94 12.96 8.18 -3.10
N LEU A 95 12.72 8.03 -1.80
CA LEU A 95 13.74 8.23 -0.77
C LEU A 95 14.93 7.27 -0.96
N ILE A 96 14.66 5.99 -1.16
CA ILE A 96 15.70 4.97 -1.38
C ILE A 96 16.57 5.34 -2.59
N THR A 97 15.96 5.84 -3.66
CA THR A 97 16.64 6.22 -4.90
C THR A 97 17.41 7.53 -4.79
N ILE A 98 16.90 8.50 -4.02
CA ILE A 98 17.52 9.83 -3.87
C ILE A 98 18.65 9.85 -2.83
N ILE A 99 18.56 9.05 -1.77
CA ILE A 99 19.58 9.03 -0.70
C ILE A 99 21.01 8.89 -1.25
N PRO A 100 21.31 7.95 -2.16
CA PRO A 100 22.63 7.83 -2.78
C PRO A 100 23.11 9.11 -3.47
N ILE A 101 22.21 9.89 -4.09
CA ILE A 101 22.55 11.13 -4.79
C ILE A 101 22.96 12.22 -3.78
N ILE A 102 22.22 12.33 -2.67
CA ILE A 102 22.48 13.34 -1.63
C ILE A 102 23.82 13.12 -0.93
N ILE A 103 24.16 11.86 -0.64
CA ILE A 103 25.39 11.54 0.10
C ILE A 103 26.63 11.43 -0.79
N SER A 104 26.44 11.33 -2.11
CA SER A 104 27.56 11.22 -3.04
C SER A 104 28.20 12.59 -3.30
N PRO A 105 29.54 12.67 -3.43
CA PRO A 105 30.25 13.91 -3.75
C PRO A 105 30.11 14.25 -5.24
N LEU A 106 28.88 14.51 -5.68
CA LEU A 106 28.53 14.85 -7.05
C LEU A 106 28.53 16.37 -7.25
N SER A 107 28.82 16.81 -8.48
CA SER A 107 28.63 18.22 -8.84
C SER A 107 27.15 18.61 -8.83
N SER A 108 26.84 19.88 -8.57
CA SER A 108 25.45 20.37 -8.54
C SER A 108 24.69 20.11 -9.85
N VAL A 109 25.39 20.19 -10.99
CA VAL A 109 24.82 19.91 -12.32
C VAL A 109 24.46 18.43 -12.45
N THR A 110 25.35 17.53 -12.01
CA THR A 110 25.10 16.09 -12.02
C THR A 110 23.94 15.70 -11.10
N MET A 111 23.84 16.31 -9.92
CA MET A 111 22.72 16.07 -9.00
C MET A 111 21.39 16.43 -9.66
N GLN A 112 21.27 17.64 -10.22
CA GLN A 112 20.05 18.09 -10.90
C GLN A 112 19.62 17.14 -12.03
N LEU A 113 20.59 16.69 -12.84
CA LEU A 113 20.34 15.74 -13.92
C LEU A 113 19.78 14.41 -13.39
N LEU A 114 20.38 13.85 -12.34
CA LEU A 114 19.93 12.60 -11.74
C LEU A 114 18.55 12.74 -11.08
N PHE A 115 18.27 13.86 -10.39
CA PHE A 115 16.94 14.14 -9.84
C PHE A 115 15.88 14.15 -10.94
N GLN A 116 16.12 14.88 -12.02
CA GLN A 116 15.15 15.00 -13.12
C GLN A 116 14.94 13.67 -13.83
N LEU A 117 16.01 12.89 -14.03
CA LEU A 117 15.93 11.55 -14.61
C LEU A 117 15.05 10.64 -13.75
N TRP A 118 15.32 10.55 -12.45
CA TRP A 118 14.57 9.67 -11.56
C TRP A 118 13.11 10.06 -11.43
N ILE A 119 12.81 11.36 -11.30
CA ILE A 119 11.42 11.85 -11.30
C ILE A 119 10.68 11.39 -12.56
N THR A 120 11.33 11.51 -13.73
CA THR A 120 10.74 11.09 -15.00
C THR A 120 10.47 9.59 -15.03
N ILE A 121 11.45 8.77 -14.64
CA ILE A 121 11.31 7.31 -14.58
C ILE A 121 10.17 6.91 -13.62
N PHE A 122 10.07 7.54 -12.45
CA PHE A 122 9.00 7.26 -11.49
C PHE A 122 7.62 7.56 -12.04
N PHE A 123 7.42 8.76 -12.61
CA PHE A 123 6.12 9.15 -13.15
C PHE A 123 5.69 8.23 -14.29
N GLN A 124 6.59 7.87 -15.21
CA GLN A 124 6.29 6.96 -16.31
C GLN A 124 6.03 5.52 -15.84
N SER A 125 6.70 5.08 -14.78
CA SER A 125 6.58 3.71 -14.27
C SER A 125 5.32 3.49 -13.42
N LEU A 126 4.72 4.55 -12.89
CA LEU A 126 3.54 4.47 -12.02
C LEU A 126 2.28 5.02 -12.67
N PHE A 127 2.40 6.04 -13.52
CA PHE A 127 1.25 6.74 -14.10
C PHE A 127 1.25 6.74 -15.63
N PRO A 128 0.06 6.76 -16.26
CA PRO A 128 -1.26 6.55 -15.66
C PRO A 128 -1.67 5.07 -15.62
N ILE A 129 -1.12 4.25 -16.53
CA ILE A 129 -1.58 2.89 -16.81
C ILE A 129 -1.38 1.96 -15.59
N PRO A 130 -0.17 1.86 -15.00
CA PRO A 130 0.05 0.95 -13.87
C PRO A 130 -0.86 1.29 -12.68
N PHE A 131 -1.00 2.58 -12.36
CA PHE A 131 -1.93 3.08 -11.35
C PHE A 131 -3.36 2.55 -11.56
N THR A 132 -3.92 2.72 -12.76
CA THR A 132 -5.29 2.24 -13.05
C THR A 132 -5.43 0.73 -12.97
N ILE A 133 -4.41 -0.03 -13.41
CA ILE A 133 -4.42 -1.50 -13.37
C ILE A 133 -4.37 -1.99 -11.92
N TYR A 134 -3.52 -1.41 -11.08
CA TYR A 134 -3.43 -1.81 -9.67
C TYR A 134 -4.67 -1.41 -8.87
N LEU A 135 -5.28 -0.27 -9.19
CA LEU A 135 -6.57 0.11 -8.62
C LEU A 135 -7.64 -0.93 -8.99
N ALA A 136 -7.73 -1.33 -10.26
CA ALA A 136 -8.65 -2.37 -10.69
C ALA A 136 -8.37 -3.71 -9.98
N GLY A 137 -7.10 -4.11 -9.85
CA GLY A 137 -6.69 -5.29 -9.09
C GLY A 137 -7.11 -5.21 -7.62
N SER A 138 -6.98 -4.05 -7.00
CA SER A 138 -7.41 -3.82 -5.61
C SER A 138 -8.94 -3.93 -5.46
N ILE A 139 -9.70 -3.39 -6.41
CA ILE A 139 -11.16 -3.54 -6.42
C ILE A 139 -11.55 -5.02 -6.58
N ILE A 140 -10.95 -5.73 -7.53
CA ILE A 140 -11.19 -7.17 -7.74
C ILE A 140 -10.87 -7.97 -6.47
N GLY A 141 -9.72 -7.69 -5.85
CA GLY A 141 -9.33 -8.30 -4.59
C GLY A 141 -10.32 -8.02 -3.47
N GLY A 142 -10.72 -6.77 -3.27
CA GLY A 142 -11.70 -6.38 -2.25
C GLY A 142 -13.04 -7.09 -2.44
N ILE A 143 -13.56 -7.15 -3.67
CA ILE A 143 -14.81 -7.86 -4.00
C ILE A 143 -14.68 -9.36 -3.72
N ALA A 144 -13.54 -9.95 -4.07
CA ALA A 144 -13.28 -11.36 -3.78
C ALA A 144 -13.20 -11.62 -2.27
N GLY A 145 -12.56 -10.71 -1.52
CA GLY A 145 -12.52 -10.75 -0.06
C GLY A 145 -13.92 -10.75 0.54
N GLU A 146 -14.75 -9.74 0.20
CA GLU A 146 -16.13 -9.64 0.68
C GLU A 146 -16.99 -10.88 0.40
N ARG A 147 -16.75 -11.56 -0.73
CA ARG A 147 -17.58 -12.70 -1.16
C ARG A 147 -17.09 -14.05 -0.66
N PHE A 148 -15.80 -14.23 -0.46
CA PHE A 148 -15.19 -15.56 -0.28
C PHE A 148 -14.39 -15.72 1.01
N LEU A 149 -14.09 -14.65 1.76
CA LEU A 149 -13.29 -14.68 2.98
C LEU A 149 -14.01 -14.02 4.15
#